data_AF-A0A6G3WQG0-F1
#
_entry.id   AF-A0A6G3WQG0-F1
#
_cell.length_a   1.000
_cell.length_b   1.000
_cell.length_c   1.000
_cell.angle_alpha   90.00
_cell.angle_beta   90.00
_cell.angle_gamma   90.00
#
_symmetry.space_group_name_H-M   'P 1'
#
loop_
_entity.id
_entity.type
_entity.pdbx_description
1 polymer ?
#
loop_
_entity_poly.entity_id
_entity_poly.type
_entity_poly.pdbx_seq_one_letter_code
_entity_poly.pdbx_strand_id
1 'polypeptide(L)'
;GMIGGSYGGAIQLATAAVDPRVDALVPLITWNDLGYALAPNNTGARTGVTSDTPGVFKWQWTNGFYLIGEGQPLLNPSLDPSRINRLDCLHFATRACETIRLLNSGRYPADRAKEMLAYARSVSPVSYLDRVKAPTLIVQGQADSLFNLNEATATYRTLKAQGTETKMIWQSWGHSGGQVPGELDLSQGNLETSHVGQRILAWFDRYLHKKTDTDTGPALSYYRD
;
A
#
# COMPACT_ATOMS: atom_id res chain seq x y z
N GLY A 1 -11.01 -13.40 5.40
CA GLY A 1 -10.16 -12.22 5.63
C GLY A 1 -8.98 -12.24 4.67
N MET A 2 -8.19 -11.17 4.64
CA MET A 2 -6.99 -11.07 3.78
C MET A 2 -5.81 -10.50 4.59
N ILE A 3 -4.59 -10.90 4.20
CA ILE A 3 -3.32 -10.42 4.73
C ILE A 3 -2.29 -10.35 3.59
N GLY A 4 -1.39 -9.37 3.62
CA GLY A 4 -0.39 -9.18 2.58
C GLY A 4 0.31 -7.82 2.66
N GLY A 5 1.57 -7.80 2.25
CA GLY A 5 2.40 -6.60 2.22
C GLY A 5 2.38 -5.86 0.87
N SER A 6 2.70 -4.57 0.86
CA SER A 6 2.95 -3.80 -0.35
C SER A 6 1.71 -3.78 -1.26
N TYR A 7 1.85 -4.21 -2.53
CA TYR A 7 0.73 -4.43 -3.45
C TYR A 7 -0.31 -5.41 -2.90
N GLY A 8 0.15 -6.43 -2.16
CA GLY A 8 -0.70 -7.37 -1.42
C GLY A 8 -1.51 -6.73 -0.29
N GLY A 9 -1.16 -5.51 0.15
CA GLY A 9 -1.99 -4.70 1.04
C GLY A 9 -3.06 -3.90 0.28
N ALA A 10 -2.67 -3.25 -0.82
CA ALA A 10 -3.57 -2.42 -1.62
C ALA A 10 -4.71 -3.23 -2.24
N ILE A 11 -4.42 -4.45 -2.74
CA ILE A 11 -5.45 -5.32 -3.33
C ILE A 11 -6.52 -5.73 -2.31
N GLN A 12 -6.18 -5.81 -1.02
CA GLN A 12 -7.16 -6.10 0.04
C GLN A 12 -8.20 -4.99 0.14
N LEU A 13 -7.73 -3.75 0.16
CA LEU A 13 -8.59 -2.56 0.22
C LEU A 13 -9.45 -2.48 -1.05
N ALA A 14 -8.88 -2.73 -2.22
CA ALA A 14 -9.62 -2.74 -3.48
C ALA A 14 -10.71 -3.82 -3.50
N THR A 15 -10.39 -5.03 -3.02
CA THR A 15 -11.33 -6.16 -2.97
C THR A 15 -12.47 -5.86 -2.00
N ALA A 16 -12.15 -5.42 -0.79
CA ALA A 16 -13.14 -5.09 0.23
C ALA A 16 -14.02 -3.88 -0.11
N ALA A 17 -13.59 -3.02 -1.04
CA ALA A 17 -14.39 -1.91 -1.54
C ALA A 17 -15.53 -2.36 -2.49
N VAL A 18 -15.48 -3.59 -3.01
CA VAL A 18 -16.46 -4.12 -3.98
C VAL A 18 -17.07 -5.46 -3.58
N ASP A 19 -16.45 -6.21 -2.66
CA ASP A 19 -16.93 -7.51 -2.19
C ASP A 19 -17.20 -7.48 -0.67
N PRO A 20 -18.47 -7.50 -0.23
CA PRO A 20 -18.81 -7.44 1.18
C PRO A 20 -18.50 -8.74 1.95
N ARG A 21 -18.09 -9.82 1.26
CA ARG A 21 -17.74 -11.09 1.91
C ARG A 21 -16.37 -11.06 2.60
N VAL A 22 -15.60 -9.99 2.42
CA VAL A 22 -14.30 -9.84 3.07
C VAL A 22 -14.49 -9.33 4.51
N ASP A 23 -14.42 -10.23 5.49
CA ASP A 23 -14.72 -9.94 6.89
C ASP A 23 -13.62 -9.24 7.71
N ALA A 24 -12.36 -9.26 7.27
CA ALA A 24 -11.23 -8.68 8.02
C ALA A 24 -10.00 -8.50 7.13
N LEU A 25 -9.30 -7.37 7.29
CA LEU A 25 -8.12 -7.00 6.51
C LEU A 25 -6.89 -6.78 7.39
N VAL A 26 -5.72 -7.14 6.86
CA VAL A 26 -4.41 -6.80 7.40
C VAL A 26 -3.49 -6.33 6.27
N PRO A 27 -3.63 -5.07 5.81
CA PRO A 27 -2.68 -4.47 4.87
C PRO A 27 -1.38 -4.13 5.60
N LEU A 28 -0.27 -4.74 5.17
CA LEU A 28 1.06 -4.42 5.65
C LEU A 28 1.77 -3.49 4.65
N ILE A 29 2.49 -2.50 5.16
CA ILE A 29 3.42 -1.64 4.40
C ILE A 29 2.86 -1.24 3.02
N THR A 30 1.67 -0.64 2.97
CA THR A 30 0.98 -0.33 1.71
C THR A 30 0.74 1.17 1.54
N TRP A 31 0.46 1.61 0.32
CA TRP A 31 0.19 3.02 0.03
C TRP A 31 -1.28 3.38 0.23
N ASN A 32 -1.55 4.68 0.35
CA ASN A 32 -2.86 5.31 0.26
C ASN A 32 -3.05 5.98 -1.11
N ASP A 33 -2.04 6.72 -1.57
CA ASP A 33 -2.04 7.45 -2.85
C ASP A 33 -0.73 7.20 -3.61
N LEU A 34 -0.81 6.50 -4.74
CA LEU A 34 0.36 6.16 -5.56
C LEU A 34 1.08 7.41 -6.09
N GLY A 35 0.37 8.52 -6.32
CA GLY A 35 0.99 9.78 -6.71
C GLY A 35 1.93 10.29 -5.61
N TYR A 36 1.50 10.19 -4.35
CA TYR A 36 2.34 10.49 -3.19
C TYR A 36 3.44 9.45 -2.99
N ALA A 37 3.15 8.17 -3.16
CA ALA A 37 4.15 7.11 -3.00
C ALA A 37 5.36 7.31 -3.94
N LEU A 38 5.10 7.67 -5.20
CA LEU A 38 6.12 7.82 -6.24
C LEU A 38 6.80 9.19 -6.21
N ALA A 39 6.05 10.27 -6.00
CA ALA A 39 6.55 11.64 -6.01
C ALA A 39 5.96 12.45 -4.83
N PRO A 40 6.31 12.11 -3.58
CA PRO A 40 5.72 12.69 -2.38
C PRO A 40 5.88 14.20 -2.37
N ASN A 41 4.77 14.88 -2.12
CA ASN A 41 4.74 16.32 -1.91
C ASN A 41 3.83 16.67 -0.74
N ASN A 42 4.41 17.26 0.31
CA ASN A 42 3.66 17.67 1.49
C ASN A 42 3.22 19.14 1.42
N THR A 43 3.52 19.87 0.33
CA THR A 43 3.09 21.27 0.23
C THR A 43 1.56 21.35 0.16
N GLY A 44 0.95 22.00 1.15
CA GLY A 44 -0.49 22.24 1.21
C GLY A 44 -1.37 21.10 1.75
N ALA A 45 -0.82 19.90 2.00
CA ALA A 45 -1.58 18.80 2.57
C ALA A 45 -1.87 19.04 4.07
N ARG A 46 -3.11 19.43 4.40
CA ARG A 46 -3.58 19.55 5.81
C ARG A 46 -4.13 18.24 6.36
N THR A 47 -4.68 17.40 5.47
CA THR A 47 -5.27 16.08 5.79
C THR A 47 -4.97 15.11 4.65
N GLY A 48 -4.54 13.89 4.97
CA GLY A 48 -4.14 12.89 3.97
C GLY A 48 -2.75 13.17 3.38
N VAL A 49 -2.44 12.53 2.26
CA VAL A 49 -1.15 12.64 1.55
C VAL A 49 -1.27 13.16 0.12
N THR A 50 -2.49 13.25 -0.42
CA THR A 50 -2.74 13.64 -1.80
C THR A 50 -2.34 15.08 -2.08
N SER A 51 -1.60 15.29 -3.18
CA SER A 51 -1.24 16.61 -3.71
C SER A 51 -1.57 16.70 -5.20
N ASP A 52 -1.79 17.92 -5.68
CA ASP A 52 -1.99 18.22 -7.11
C ASP A 52 -0.68 18.63 -7.81
N THR A 53 0.44 18.60 -7.09
CA THR A 53 1.77 18.87 -7.65
C THR A 53 2.71 17.72 -7.28
N PRO A 54 3.36 17.05 -8.25
CA PRO A 54 4.36 16.02 -7.95
C PRO A 54 5.54 16.62 -7.19
N GLY A 55 6.05 15.90 -6.19
CA GLY A 55 7.19 16.34 -5.39
C GLY A 55 8.48 15.60 -5.75
N VAL A 56 9.22 15.18 -4.73
CA VAL A 56 10.54 14.55 -4.91
C VAL A 56 10.36 13.13 -5.42
N PHE A 57 10.68 12.90 -6.69
CA PHE A 57 10.54 11.59 -7.32
C PHE A 57 11.45 10.54 -6.68
N LYS A 58 10.86 9.44 -6.19
CA LYS A 58 11.57 8.26 -5.68
C LYS A 58 12.07 7.39 -6.83
N TRP A 59 13.09 7.89 -7.54
CA TRP A 59 13.58 7.28 -8.77
C TRP A 59 14.09 5.85 -8.56
N GLN A 60 14.79 5.56 -7.45
CA GLN A 60 15.36 4.23 -7.19
C GLN A 60 14.26 3.16 -7.09
N TRP A 61 13.22 3.42 -6.28
CA TRP A 61 12.08 2.53 -6.15
C TRP A 61 11.34 2.34 -7.47
N THR A 62 11.00 3.46 -8.12
CA THR A 62 10.17 3.43 -9.33
C THR A 62 10.87 2.72 -10.48
N ASN A 63 12.16 3.02 -10.69
CA ASN A 63 12.93 2.38 -11.77
C ASN A 63 13.27 0.93 -11.43
N GLY A 64 13.42 0.58 -10.15
CA GLY A 64 13.54 -0.82 -9.72
C GLY A 64 12.29 -1.64 -10.10
N PHE A 65 11.10 -1.13 -9.80
CA PHE A 65 9.84 -1.79 -10.21
C PHE A 65 9.67 -1.83 -11.72
N TYR A 66 10.03 -0.74 -12.41
CA TYR A 66 9.98 -0.71 -13.86
C TYR A 66 10.88 -1.80 -14.47
N LEU A 67 12.11 -1.94 -13.98
CA LEU A 67 13.04 -2.99 -14.42
C LEU A 67 12.50 -4.40 -14.14
N ILE A 68 11.91 -4.65 -12.97
CA ILE A 68 11.30 -5.94 -12.64
C ILE A 68 10.17 -6.28 -13.63
N GLY A 69 9.33 -5.30 -13.98
CA GLY A 69 8.26 -5.47 -14.95
C GLY A 69 8.75 -5.70 -16.38
N GLU A 70 9.73 -4.90 -16.84
CA GLU A 70 10.38 -5.09 -18.14
C GLU A 70 11.10 -6.44 -18.26
N GLY A 71 11.55 -7.01 -17.13
CA GLY A 71 12.18 -8.33 -17.08
C GLY A 71 11.20 -9.51 -17.11
N GLN A 72 9.88 -9.28 -16.90
CA GLN A 72 8.91 -10.38 -16.83
C GLN A 72 8.85 -11.29 -18.07
N PRO A 73 9.01 -10.81 -19.33
CA PRO A 73 9.09 -11.68 -20.52
C PRO A 73 10.23 -12.71 -20.47
N LEU A 74 11.33 -12.37 -19.82
CA LEU A 74 12.47 -13.29 -19.66
C LEU A 74 12.20 -14.32 -18.55
N LEU A 75 11.42 -13.93 -17.54
CA LEU A 75 11.14 -14.76 -16.36
C LEU A 75 9.88 -15.62 -16.51
N ASN A 76 8.96 -15.22 -17.40
CA ASN A 76 7.66 -15.87 -17.60
C ASN A 76 7.44 -16.11 -19.10
N PRO A 77 7.78 -17.30 -19.63
CA PRO A 77 7.77 -17.58 -21.08
C PRO A 77 6.37 -17.63 -21.70
N SER A 78 5.30 -17.43 -20.92
CA SER A 78 3.90 -17.49 -21.37
C SER A 78 3.12 -16.22 -21.03
N LEU A 79 3.78 -15.06 -21.03
CA LEU A 79 3.07 -13.79 -20.91
C LEU A 79 2.10 -13.62 -22.08
N ASP A 80 0.83 -13.44 -21.75
CA ASP A 80 -0.26 -13.23 -22.69
C ASP A 80 0.03 -11.99 -23.57
N PRO A 81 0.23 -12.15 -24.89
CA PRO A 81 0.54 -11.04 -25.80
C PRO A 81 -0.56 -9.99 -25.85
N SER A 82 -1.81 -10.32 -25.48
CA SER A 82 -2.90 -9.35 -25.40
C SER A 82 -2.69 -8.28 -24.31
N ARG A 83 -1.74 -8.50 -23.39
CA ARG A 83 -1.33 -7.52 -22.37
C ARG A 83 -0.44 -6.41 -22.93
N ILE A 84 0.08 -6.58 -24.15
CA ILE A 84 0.91 -5.59 -24.83
C ILE A 84 -0.01 -4.50 -25.39
N ASN A 85 -0.03 -3.33 -24.75
CA ASN A 85 -0.92 -2.25 -25.17
C ASN A 85 -0.30 -1.30 -26.22
N ARG A 86 1.02 -1.01 -26.12
CA ARG A 86 1.75 -0.18 -27.08
C ARG A 86 3.18 -0.65 -27.26
N LEU A 87 3.71 -0.53 -28.48
CA LEU A 87 5.08 -0.92 -28.83
C LEU A 87 6.16 -0.18 -28.05
N ASP A 88 5.87 1.03 -27.59
CA ASP A 88 6.78 1.82 -26.77
C ASP A 88 6.60 1.57 -25.26
N CYS A 89 5.63 0.75 -24.85
CA CYS A 89 5.33 0.40 -23.47
C CYS A 89 4.84 -1.06 -23.40
N LEU A 90 5.68 -2.01 -23.83
CA LEU A 90 5.26 -3.38 -24.12
C LEU A 90 4.77 -4.14 -22.86
N HIS A 91 5.44 -3.95 -21.72
CA HIS A 91 5.24 -4.78 -20.53
C HIS A 91 4.43 -4.09 -19.43
N PHE A 92 3.82 -2.94 -19.75
CA PHE A 92 3.08 -2.12 -18.79
C PHE A 92 1.79 -1.59 -19.39
N ALA A 93 0.80 -1.37 -18.51
CA ALA A 93 -0.34 -0.53 -18.87
C ALA A 93 0.17 0.84 -19.33
N THR A 94 -0.33 1.34 -20.46
CA THR A 94 0.16 2.57 -21.11
C THR A 94 0.25 3.74 -20.15
N ARG A 95 -0.79 3.99 -19.35
CA ARG A 95 -0.81 5.11 -18.38
C ARG A 95 0.23 4.95 -17.27
N ALA A 96 0.57 3.73 -16.86
CA ALA A 96 1.64 3.48 -15.89
C ALA A 96 3.02 3.75 -16.51
N CYS A 97 3.25 3.30 -17.75
CA CYS A 97 4.48 3.59 -18.48
C CYS A 97 4.66 5.10 -18.72
N GLU A 98 3.60 5.82 -19.14
CA GLU A 98 3.61 7.27 -19.32
C GLU A 98 3.89 8.01 -18.01
N THR A 99 3.33 7.53 -16.88
CA THR A 99 3.63 8.05 -15.53
C THR A 99 5.12 7.96 -15.24
N ILE A 100 5.74 6.79 -15.46
CA ILE A 100 7.16 6.56 -15.18
C ILE A 100 8.05 7.39 -16.11
N ARG A 101 7.70 7.52 -17.39
CA ARG A 101 8.41 8.39 -18.34
C ARG A 101 8.36 9.86 -17.93
N LEU A 102 7.18 10.35 -17.55
CA LEU A 102 7.03 11.73 -17.08
C LEU A 102 7.89 11.98 -15.84
N LEU A 103 7.81 11.09 -14.84
CA LEU A 103 8.61 11.19 -13.62
C LEU A 103 10.11 11.19 -13.90
N ASN A 104 10.59 10.28 -14.75
CA ASN A 104 12.01 10.21 -15.14
C ASN A 104 12.47 11.42 -15.97
N SER A 105 11.57 12.12 -16.66
CA SER A 105 11.95 13.33 -17.41
C SER A 105 12.42 14.48 -16.52
N GLY A 106 12.01 14.47 -15.23
CA GLY A 106 12.24 15.57 -14.29
C GLY A 106 11.53 16.88 -14.67
N ARG A 107 10.71 16.88 -15.72
CA ARG A 107 9.96 18.04 -16.21
C ARG A 107 8.48 17.75 -16.08
N TYR A 108 7.78 18.56 -15.29
CA TYR A 108 6.35 18.35 -15.00
C TYR A 108 5.49 19.49 -15.57
N PRO A 109 5.26 19.55 -16.90
CA PRO A 109 4.23 20.43 -17.46
C PRO A 109 2.90 20.23 -16.74
N ALA A 110 2.21 21.34 -16.44
CA ALA A 110 1.06 21.32 -15.54
C ALA A 110 -0.07 20.39 -16.01
N ASP A 111 -0.34 20.34 -17.32
CA ASP A 111 -1.34 19.46 -17.92
C ASP A 111 -0.95 17.97 -17.77
N ARG A 112 0.30 17.63 -18.10
CA ARG A 112 0.84 16.26 -18.00
C ARG A 112 0.89 15.78 -16.56
N ALA A 113 1.33 16.65 -15.64
CA ALA A 113 1.40 16.35 -14.21
C ALA A 113 0.02 16.09 -13.62
N LYS A 114 -0.97 16.91 -13.99
CA LYS A 114 -2.37 16.74 -13.57
C LYS A 114 -2.94 15.42 -14.06
N GLU A 115 -2.73 15.06 -15.32
CA GLU A 115 -3.19 13.78 -15.88
C GLU A 115 -2.53 12.58 -15.18
N MET A 116 -1.21 12.65 -14.96
CA MET A 116 -0.47 11.60 -14.26
C MET A 116 -0.98 11.39 -12.83
N LEU A 117 -1.14 12.47 -12.06
CA LEU A 117 -1.66 12.41 -10.69
C LEU A 117 -3.11 11.91 -10.66
N ALA A 118 -3.95 12.36 -11.59
CA ALA A 118 -5.33 11.87 -11.71
C ALA A 118 -5.38 10.36 -11.97
N TYR A 119 -4.53 9.85 -12.86
CA TYR A 119 -4.41 8.41 -13.10
C TYR A 119 -3.91 7.67 -11.87
N ALA A 120 -2.79 8.09 -11.27
CA ALA A 120 -2.22 7.43 -10.10
C ALA A 120 -3.22 7.36 -8.95
N ARG A 121 -3.97 8.46 -8.71
CA ARG A 121 -5.03 8.53 -7.70
C ARG A 121 -6.20 7.60 -8.02
N SER A 122 -6.61 7.52 -9.29
CA SER A 122 -7.74 6.67 -9.71
C SER A 122 -7.53 5.18 -9.40
N VAL A 123 -6.28 4.72 -9.43
CA VAL A 123 -5.90 3.31 -9.15
C VAL A 123 -5.43 3.08 -7.71
N SER A 124 -5.59 4.07 -6.82
CA SER A 124 -5.08 4.03 -5.44
C SER A 124 -6.18 3.91 -4.39
N PRO A 125 -5.87 3.38 -3.19
CA PRO A 125 -6.84 3.28 -2.09
C PRO A 125 -7.62 4.54 -1.79
N VAL A 126 -7.00 5.72 -1.90
CA VAL A 126 -7.68 7.00 -1.69
C VAL A 126 -8.96 7.19 -2.53
N SER A 127 -9.11 6.51 -3.68
CA SER A 127 -10.31 6.61 -4.54
C SER A 127 -11.45 5.63 -4.20
N TYR A 128 -11.22 4.68 -3.30
CA TYR A 128 -12.19 3.63 -2.97
C TYR A 128 -12.27 3.25 -1.48
N LEU A 129 -11.45 3.85 -0.62
CA LEU A 129 -11.45 3.59 0.82
C LEU A 129 -12.79 3.91 1.51
N ASP A 130 -13.56 4.86 0.96
CA ASP A 130 -14.90 5.23 1.42
C ASP A 130 -15.92 4.07 1.36
N ARG A 131 -15.62 3.04 0.56
CA ARG A 131 -16.42 1.82 0.43
C ARG A 131 -15.92 0.65 1.28
N VAL A 132 -14.74 0.76 1.88
CA VAL A 132 -14.15 -0.32 2.69
C VAL A 132 -14.77 -0.35 4.09
N LYS A 133 -15.70 -1.29 4.31
CA LYS A 133 -16.39 -1.47 5.61
C LYS A 133 -15.81 -2.60 6.48
N ALA A 134 -14.95 -3.45 5.90
CA ALA A 134 -14.29 -4.54 6.60
C ALA A 134 -13.38 -4.00 7.72
N PRO A 135 -13.45 -4.56 8.95
CA PRO A 135 -12.48 -4.27 10.01
C PRO A 135 -11.04 -4.41 9.51
N THR A 136 -10.23 -3.38 9.70
CA THR A 136 -8.88 -3.29 9.13
C THR A 136 -7.80 -3.07 10.21
N LEU A 137 -6.82 -3.97 10.29
CA LEU A 137 -5.59 -3.79 11.06
C LEU A 137 -4.46 -3.34 10.12
N ILE A 138 -4.11 -2.07 10.16
CA ILE A 138 -3.03 -1.51 9.33
C ILE A 138 -1.70 -1.78 10.02
N VAL A 139 -0.72 -2.33 9.30
CA VAL A 139 0.66 -2.48 9.80
C VAL A 139 1.59 -1.68 8.90
N GLN A 140 2.38 -0.75 9.44
CA GLN A 140 3.29 0.08 8.65
C GLN A 140 4.70 0.09 9.25
N GLY A 141 5.70 0.19 8.39
CA GLY A 141 7.11 0.21 8.79
C GLY A 141 7.62 1.61 9.09
N GLN A 142 8.30 1.79 10.23
CA GLN A 142 9.00 3.03 10.57
C GLN A 142 10.19 3.29 9.65
N ALA A 143 10.89 2.23 9.22
CA ALA A 143 11.98 2.30 8.26
C ALA A 143 11.52 2.29 6.77
N ASP A 144 10.22 2.39 6.49
CA ASP A 144 9.73 2.29 5.10
C ASP A 144 9.88 3.62 4.34
N SER A 145 10.84 3.69 3.41
CA SER A 145 11.00 4.84 2.52
C SER A 145 10.08 4.82 1.29
N LEU A 146 9.55 3.66 0.91
CA LEU A 146 8.67 3.52 -0.26
C LEU A 146 7.27 4.02 0.08
N PHE A 147 6.67 3.48 1.14
CA PHE A 147 5.38 3.91 1.67
C PHE A 147 5.60 4.30 3.12
N ASN A 148 5.78 5.60 3.38
CA ASN A 148 6.10 6.06 4.74
C ASN A 148 4.87 6.03 5.67
N LEU A 149 5.06 6.38 6.94
CA LEU A 149 3.99 6.40 7.95
C LEU A 149 2.79 7.30 7.58
N ASN A 150 2.97 8.30 6.70
CA ASN A 150 1.88 9.19 6.30
C ASN A 150 0.84 8.45 5.44
N GLU A 151 1.25 7.47 4.62
CA GLU A 151 0.36 6.65 3.81
C GLU A 151 -0.61 5.86 4.70
N ALA A 152 -0.07 5.11 5.66
CA ALA A 152 -0.86 4.37 6.64
C ALA A 152 -1.73 5.29 7.50
N THR A 153 -1.20 6.45 7.91
CA THR A 153 -1.95 7.44 8.68
C THR A 153 -3.12 8.01 7.89
N ALA A 154 -2.96 8.26 6.59
CA ALA A 154 -4.04 8.71 5.72
C ALA A 154 -5.14 7.66 5.61
N THR A 155 -4.77 6.39 5.37
CA THR A 155 -5.72 5.27 5.34
C THR A 155 -6.45 5.11 6.67
N TYR A 156 -5.72 5.13 7.79
CA TYR A 156 -6.28 5.04 9.14
C TYR A 156 -7.33 6.12 9.38
N ARG A 157 -7.01 7.39 9.08
CA ARG A 157 -7.93 8.51 9.27
C ARG A 157 -9.19 8.38 8.43
N THR A 158 -9.07 8.01 7.15
CA THR A 158 -10.23 7.81 6.28
C THR A 158 -11.14 6.71 6.81
N LEU A 159 -10.59 5.54 7.17
CA LEU A 159 -11.38 4.42 7.68
C LEU A 159 -12.05 4.75 9.03
N LYS A 160 -11.32 5.39 9.95
CA LYS A 160 -11.89 5.82 11.25
C LYS A 160 -13.00 6.86 11.07
N ALA A 161 -12.82 7.84 10.17
CA ALA A 161 -13.79 8.91 9.95
C ALA A 161 -15.14 8.39 9.44
N GLN A 162 -15.14 7.27 8.70
CA GLN A 162 -16.37 6.63 8.22
C GLN A 162 -16.92 5.54 9.16
N GLY A 163 -16.36 5.39 10.35
CA GLY A 163 -16.81 4.41 11.35
C GLY A 163 -16.37 2.96 11.09
N THR A 164 -15.44 2.71 10.16
CA THR A 164 -14.85 1.37 9.99
C THR A 164 -13.97 1.08 11.21
N GLU A 165 -14.13 -0.12 11.79
CA GLU A 165 -13.28 -0.56 12.90
C GLU A 165 -11.84 -0.71 12.40
N THR A 166 -10.92 0.06 12.99
CA THR A 166 -9.56 0.20 12.46
C THR A 166 -8.56 0.40 13.56
N LYS A 167 -7.47 -0.38 13.50
CA LYS A 167 -6.31 -0.26 14.38
C LYS A 167 -5.03 -0.14 13.55
N MET A 168 -3.97 0.38 14.14
CA MET A 168 -2.69 0.58 13.46
C MET A 168 -1.52 0.10 14.31
N ILE A 169 -0.56 -0.55 13.68
CA ILE A 169 0.72 -0.95 14.27
C ILE A 169 1.83 -0.32 13.45
N TRP A 170 2.77 0.36 14.11
CA TRP A 170 4.03 0.76 13.49
C TRP A 170 5.12 -0.21 13.91
N GLN A 171 5.58 -1.05 13.00
CA GLN A 171 6.68 -1.99 13.24
C GLN A 171 8.03 -1.35 12.89
N SER A 172 9.15 -1.96 13.28
CA SER A 172 10.48 -1.43 12.97
C SER A 172 10.72 -1.35 11.46
N TRP A 173 10.43 -2.44 10.76
CA TRP A 173 10.85 -2.65 9.38
C TRP A 173 9.82 -2.26 8.32
N GLY A 174 10.31 -1.97 7.12
CA GLY A 174 9.48 -1.86 5.91
C GLY A 174 10.28 -2.21 4.66
N HIS A 175 9.87 -1.70 3.50
CA HIS A 175 10.55 -2.01 2.24
C HIS A 175 12.05 -1.70 2.23
N SER A 176 12.50 -0.75 3.05
CA SER A 176 13.89 -0.26 3.06
C SER A 176 14.77 -0.95 4.12
N GLY A 177 14.29 -2.03 4.74
CA GLY A 177 14.97 -2.75 5.80
C GLY A 177 14.47 -2.38 7.19
N GLY A 178 15.35 -2.49 8.19
CA GLY A 178 15.02 -2.23 9.60
C GLY A 178 14.48 -3.46 10.36
N GLN A 179 14.62 -4.66 9.80
CA GLN A 179 14.23 -5.90 10.48
C GLN A 179 15.10 -6.12 11.71
N VAL A 180 14.47 -6.40 12.85
CA VAL A 180 15.13 -6.73 14.12
C VAL A 180 14.64 -8.09 14.62
N PRO A 181 15.40 -8.78 15.49
CA PRO A 181 14.98 -10.08 16.02
C PRO A 181 13.58 -10.02 16.66
N GLY A 182 12.70 -10.96 16.29
CA GLY A 182 11.33 -11.06 16.82
C GLY A 182 10.25 -10.32 16.03
N GLU A 183 10.64 -9.50 15.04
CA GLU A 183 9.68 -8.90 14.09
C GLU A 183 8.99 -9.95 13.21
N LEU A 184 7.81 -9.61 12.71
CA LEU A 184 7.07 -10.47 11.81
C LEU A 184 7.83 -10.65 10.49
N ASP A 185 7.91 -11.90 10.04
CA ASP A 185 8.40 -12.33 8.74
C ASP A 185 7.43 -13.39 8.18
N LEU A 186 6.58 -12.95 7.24
CA LEU A 186 5.59 -13.82 6.60
C LEU A 186 6.26 -14.95 5.78
N SER A 187 7.50 -14.78 5.33
CA SER A 187 8.22 -15.83 4.59
C SER A 187 8.73 -16.95 5.48
N GLN A 188 8.99 -16.64 6.75
CA GLN A 188 9.39 -17.62 7.77
C GLN A 188 8.19 -18.22 8.51
N GLY A 189 6.99 -17.68 8.31
CA GLY A 189 5.77 -18.19 8.94
C GLY A 189 5.74 -18.00 10.47
N ASN A 190 6.34 -16.92 10.98
CA ASN A 190 6.49 -16.70 12.43
C ASN A 190 5.31 -15.91 13.06
N LEU A 191 4.08 -16.18 12.63
CA LEU A 191 2.89 -15.47 13.14
C LEU A 191 2.68 -15.70 14.64
N GLU A 192 2.92 -16.92 15.11
CA GLU A 192 2.66 -17.33 16.49
C GLU A 192 3.74 -16.82 17.46
N THR A 193 4.92 -16.46 16.96
CA THR A 193 6.09 -16.11 17.77
C THR A 193 6.48 -14.64 17.70
N SER A 194 5.96 -13.88 16.73
CA SER A 194 6.18 -12.43 16.61
C SER A 194 5.06 -11.63 17.26
N HIS A 195 5.40 -10.45 17.81
CA HIS A 195 4.41 -9.56 18.43
C HIS A 195 3.31 -9.16 17.44
N VAL A 196 3.70 -8.70 16.25
CA VAL A 196 2.76 -8.27 15.20
C VAL A 196 1.94 -9.47 14.71
N GLY A 197 2.56 -10.65 14.55
CA GLY A 197 1.87 -11.86 14.15
C GLY A 197 0.78 -12.29 15.13
N GLN A 198 1.05 -12.25 16.43
CA GLN A 198 0.05 -12.56 17.45
C GLN A 198 -1.13 -11.57 17.44
N ARG A 199 -0.87 -10.29 17.16
CA ARG A 199 -1.95 -9.28 16.98
C ARG A 199 -2.79 -9.55 15.73
N ILE A 200 -2.16 -10.01 14.65
CA ILE A 200 -2.85 -10.44 13.44
C ILE A 200 -3.73 -11.67 13.70
N LEU A 201 -3.21 -12.68 14.41
CA LEU A 201 -3.97 -13.86 14.79
C LEU A 201 -5.18 -13.50 15.65
N ALA A 202 -4.98 -12.64 16.67
CA ALA A 202 -6.08 -12.14 17.51
C ALA A 202 -7.12 -11.35 16.69
N TRP A 203 -6.68 -10.54 15.71
CA TRP A 203 -7.58 -9.83 14.80
C TRP A 203 -8.47 -10.80 14.01
N PHE A 204 -7.88 -11.84 13.42
CA PHE A 204 -8.65 -12.84 12.68
C PHE A 204 -9.52 -13.71 13.59
N ASP A 205 -9.08 -14.05 14.79
CA ASP A 205 -9.92 -14.73 15.78
C ASP A 205 -11.18 -13.91 16.11
N ARG A 206 -11.01 -12.59 16.29
CA ARG A 206 -12.12 -11.69 16.60
C ARG A 206 -13.13 -11.55 15.46
N TYR A 207 -12.67 -11.43 14.22
CA TYR A 207 -13.53 -11.05 13.08
C TYR A 207 -13.85 -12.17 12.11
N LEU A 208 -13.01 -13.22 11.99
CA LEU A 208 -13.28 -14.39 11.16
C LEU A 208 -13.89 -15.52 12.00
N HIS A 209 -13.29 -15.84 13.16
CA HIS A 209 -13.83 -16.86 14.06
C HIS A 209 -14.90 -16.33 15.02
N LYS A 210 -15.18 -15.02 14.98
CA LYS A 210 -16.23 -14.35 15.76
C LYS A 210 -16.07 -14.54 17.28
N LYS A 211 -14.84 -14.73 17.77
CA LYS A 211 -14.53 -14.80 19.22
C LYS A 211 -14.58 -13.40 19.83
N THR A 212 -15.78 -12.98 20.28
CA THR A 212 -16.05 -11.56 20.58
C THR A 212 -15.29 -10.99 21.77
N ASP A 213 -14.79 -11.86 22.64
CA ASP A 213 -14.00 -11.59 23.84
C ASP A 213 -12.48 -11.48 23.58
N THR A 214 -12.02 -11.79 22.36
CA THR A 214 -10.60 -11.71 22.01
C THR A 214 -10.11 -10.25 22.01
N ASP A 215 -9.11 -9.95 22.85
CA ASP A 215 -8.44 -8.64 22.86
C ASP A 215 -7.56 -8.47 21.62
N THR A 216 -7.94 -7.51 20.78
CA THR A 216 -7.21 -7.15 19.57
C THR A 216 -6.17 -6.04 19.79
N GLY A 217 -5.90 -5.65 21.04
CA GLY A 217 -4.87 -4.68 21.42
C GLY A 217 -5.31 -3.21 21.35
N PRO A 218 -4.38 -2.26 21.53
CA PRO A 218 -4.70 -0.83 21.51
C PRO A 218 -5.05 -0.32 20.11
N ALA A 219 -5.66 0.87 20.01
CA ALA A 219 -5.98 1.48 18.72
C ALA A 219 -4.73 1.81 17.87
N LEU A 220 -3.62 2.12 18.54
CA LEU A 220 -2.30 2.33 17.97
C LEU A 220 -1.25 1.66 18.87
N SER A 221 -0.31 0.93 18.29
CA SER A 221 0.94 0.54 18.94
C SER A 221 2.12 0.80 18.00
N TYR A 222 3.33 0.91 18.57
CA TYR A 222 4.54 1.13 17.78
C TYR A 222 5.73 0.40 18.39
N TYR A 223 6.68 -0.02 17.55
CA TYR A 223 7.99 -0.51 17.94
C TYR A 223 8.81 0.65 18.49
N ARG A 224 9.36 0.47 19.69
CA ARG A 224 10.31 1.40 20.30
C ARG A 224 11.68 0.70 20.36
N ASP A 225 12.71 1.44 19.99
CA ASP A 225 14.12 1.04 20.10
C ASP A 225 14.58 0.83 21.55
#